data_AF-G9KA30-F1
#
_entry.id   AF-G9KA30-F1
#
_cell.length_a   1.000
_cell.length_b   1.000
_cell.length_c   1.000
_cell.angle_alpha   90.00
_cell.angle_beta   90.00
_cell.angle_gamma   90.00
#
_symmetry.space_group_name_H-M   'P 1'
#
loop_
_entity.id
_entity.type
_entity.pdbx_description
1 polymer ?
#
loop_
_entity_poly.entity_id
_entity_poly.type
_entity_poly.pdbx_seq_one_letter_code
_entity_poly.pdbx_strand_id
1 'polypeptide(L)'
;KLKTKMYLALQSLEQDLSKMAVMYWKATNAGPLDKILHGSVGYLTPRSGGHLMNLKYYASPSDLLDDKTTSPIILHENNVPRSLGMNASVTIEGTSAMYKLPIAPLIMGSHPVDNKWTPSFSSITSANSVDLPACFFLKFPQPIPVSRAFVQKLQNCTGIPLFETQPTYVPLYELITQFELSKDPDPIPLNHNMRFYAALPGQQHCYFLNKDAPLPDGRSLQGTLVSKITFQHPGRVPLILNLIRHQVAYNTLIGSCVKRTILKEDSPGLLQFEVCPLSESRFSISFQHPVNDSLVCVVMDVQDSTHVSCKLYKGLSDALICTDDFIAKVVQRCMSIPVTMRAIRRKAETIQADTPALSLIAETVEDMVKKNLPPASSPGYGMTTGNNPMSGTTTPTNTFPGGPITTLFNMSMSIKDRHESVGHGEDFSKVSQNPILTSLLQITGNGGRGVYHWLESDPSSSHAATCLFDGRQHQEPPDAHEPS
;
A
#
# COMPACT_ATOMS: atom_id res chain seq x y z
N LYS A 1 -18.51 -26.20 36.36
CA LYS A 1 -17.22 -25.70 36.91
C LYS A 1 -16.32 -25.07 35.84
N LEU A 2 -15.91 -25.79 34.79
CA LEU A 2 -15.06 -25.23 33.71
C LEU A 2 -15.71 -24.06 32.95
N LYS A 3 -16.94 -24.25 32.44
CA LYS A 3 -17.70 -23.20 31.73
C LYS A 3 -17.83 -21.91 32.54
N THR A 4 -18.08 -22.03 33.85
CA THR A 4 -18.17 -20.90 34.77
C THR A 4 -16.84 -20.13 34.86
N LYS A 5 -15.71 -20.82 34.98
CA LYS A 5 -14.38 -20.18 35.01
C LYS A 5 -14.04 -19.49 33.69
N MET A 6 -14.35 -20.12 32.56
CA MET A 6 -14.17 -19.50 31.23
C MET A 6 -15.01 -18.24 31.08
N TYR A 7 -16.27 -18.28 31.53
CA TYR A 7 -17.15 -17.11 31.52
C TYR A 7 -16.61 -15.96 32.38
N LEU A 8 -16.13 -16.26 33.60
CA LEU A 8 -15.50 -15.26 34.48
C LEU A 8 -14.24 -14.64 33.84
N ALA A 9 -13.42 -15.46 33.18
CA ALA A 9 -12.24 -14.98 32.47
C ALA A 9 -12.61 -14.04 31.32
N LEU A 10 -13.59 -14.42 30.50
CA LEU A 10 -14.08 -13.57 29.41
C LEU A 10 -14.69 -12.26 29.95
N GLN A 11 -15.51 -12.33 30.99
CA GLN A 11 -16.10 -11.14 31.61
C GLN A 11 -15.04 -10.18 32.16
N SER A 12 -13.99 -10.71 32.77
CA SER A 12 -12.86 -9.91 33.29
C SER A 12 -12.11 -9.21 32.17
N LEU A 13 -11.84 -9.92 31.08
CA LEU A 13 -11.26 -9.34 29.86
C LEU A 13 -12.15 -8.23 29.30
N GLU A 14 -13.44 -8.48 29.14
CA GLU A 14 -14.41 -7.48 28.63
C GLU A 14 -14.41 -6.20 29.47
N GLN A 15 -14.29 -6.32 30.79
CA GLN A 15 -14.19 -5.17 31.71
C GLN A 15 -12.90 -4.37 31.52
N ASP A 16 -11.75 -5.05 31.40
CA ASP A 16 -10.46 -4.38 31.14
C ASP A 16 -10.47 -3.67 29.78
N LEU A 17 -10.97 -4.32 28.71
CA LEU A 17 -11.08 -3.70 27.38
C LEU A 17 -12.00 -2.47 27.40
N SER A 18 -13.15 -2.56 28.06
CA SER A 18 -14.07 -1.43 28.22
C SER A 18 -13.41 -0.27 28.94
N LYS A 19 -12.64 -0.56 29.99
CA LYS A 19 -11.92 0.46 30.76
C LYS A 19 -10.83 1.12 29.92
N MET A 20 -10.08 0.36 29.11
CA MET A 20 -9.10 0.91 28.18
C MET A 20 -9.74 1.83 27.13
N ALA A 21 -10.89 1.44 26.58
CA ALA A 21 -11.63 2.28 25.63
C ALA A 21 -12.05 3.62 26.26
N VAL A 22 -12.60 3.58 27.49
CA VAL A 22 -13.03 4.77 28.23
C VAL A 22 -11.83 5.66 28.60
N MET A 23 -10.69 5.07 28.99
CA MET A 23 -9.47 5.82 29.27
C MET A 23 -8.97 6.57 28.04
N TYR A 24 -8.90 5.90 26.88
CA TYR A 24 -8.50 6.53 25.62
C TYR A 24 -9.44 7.68 25.25
N TRP A 25 -10.76 7.46 25.35
CA TRP A 25 -11.76 8.50 25.11
C TRP A 25 -11.50 9.72 25.99
N LYS A 26 -11.44 9.52 27.31
CA LYS A 26 -11.29 10.63 28.27
C LYS A 26 -10.01 11.43 28.06
N ALA A 27 -8.94 10.76 27.62
CA ALA A 27 -7.66 11.41 27.37
C ALA A 27 -7.64 12.24 26.07
N THR A 28 -8.37 11.82 25.04
CA THR A 28 -8.26 12.39 23.68
C THR A 28 -9.47 13.19 23.22
N ASN A 29 -10.63 12.95 23.83
CA ASN A 29 -11.94 13.42 23.34
C ASN A 29 -12.15 13.11 21.84
N ALA A 30 -11.57 12.01 21.37
CA ALA A 30 -11.52 11.60 19.97
C ALA A 30 -12.91 11.31 19.38
N GLY A 31 -13.10 11.63 18.10
CA GLY A 31 -14.31 11.24 17.37
C GLY A 31 -14.42 9.72 17.14
N PRO A 32 -15.55 9.21 16.63
CA PRO A 32 -15.71 7.78 16.35
C PRO A 32 -14.67 7.21 15.39
N LEU A 33 -14.29 7.96 14.33
CA LEU A 33 -13.28 7.52 13.37
C LEU A 33 -11.89 7.40 14.03
N ASP A 34 -11.50 8.41 14.81
CA ASP A 34 -10.24 8.39 15.55
C ASP A 34 -10.19 7.26 16.56
N LYS A 35 -11.31 6.96 17.24
CA LYS A 35 -11.43 5.77 18.11
C LYS A 35 -11.21 4.47 17.32
N ILE A 36 -11.71 4.36 16.08
CA ILE A 36 -11.48 3.20 15.21
C ILE A 36 -10.01 3.10 14.82
N LEU A 37 -9.41 4.17 14.31
CA LEU A 37 -8.07 4.16 13.70
C LEU A 37 -6.92 4.20 14.71
N HIS A 38 -7.11 4.92 15.82
CA HIS A 38 -6.04 5.23 16.78
C HIS A 38 -6.34 4.76 18.20
N GLY A 39 -7.58 4.37 18.50
CA GLY A 39 -7.97 3.88 19.82
C GLY A 39 -7.18 2.64 20.23
N SER A 40 -6.79 2.57 21.51
CA SER A 40 -6.00 1.46 22.08
C SER A 40 -6.67 0.09 21.87
N VAL A 41 -8.00 0.03 21.87
CA VAL A 41 -8.78 -1.19 21.59
C VAL A 41 -9.72 -1.01 20.39
N GLY A 42 -9.55 0.06 19.60
CA GLY A 42 -10.49 0.45 18.56
C GLY A 42 -11.80 1.03 19.13
N TYR A 43 -12.81 1.15 18.27
CA TYR A 43 -14.17 1.47 18.71
C TYR A 43 -14.85 0.21 19.25
N LEU A 44 -15.11 0.19 20.54
CA LEU A 44 -15.63 -0.97 21.29
C LEU A 44 -17.15 -0.92 21.36
N THR A 45 -17.80 -2.00 20.91
CA THR A 45 -19.22 -2.25 21.14
C THR A 45 -19.37 -3.33 22.20
N PRO A 46 -20.01 -3.03 23.35
CA PRO A 46 -20.20 -4.02 24.42
C PRO A 46 -21.05 -5.22 23.99
N ARG A 47 -20.80 -6.36 24.63
CA ARG A 47 -21.59 -7.58 24.45
C ARG A 47 -23.06 -7.30 24.80
N SER A 48 -23.99 -7.57 23.88
CA SER A 48 -25.42 -7.33 24.09
C SER A 48 -26.30 -8.25 23.23
N GLY A 49 -27.40 -8.76 23.80
CA GLY A 49 -28.44 -9.50 23.07
C GLY A 49 -27.91 -10.61 22.15
N GLY A 50 -27.03 -11.48 22.64
CA GLY A 50 -26.42 -12.57 21.86
C GLY A 50 -25.22 -12.17 20.98
N HIS A 51 -24.95 -10.88 20.82
CA HIS A 51 -23.77 -10.38 20.09
C HIS A 51 -22.57 -10.29 21.04
N LEU A 52 -21.43 -10.82 20.60
CA LEU A 52 -20.16 -10.75 21.31
C LEU A 52 -19.66 -9.30 21.40
N MET A 53 -18.79 -9.01 22.37
CA MET A 53 -18.05 -7.74 22.37
C MET A 53 -17.27 -7.62 21.06
N ASN A 54 -17.39 -6.47 20.40
CA ASN A 54 -16.82 -6.23 19.07
C ASN A 54 -15.90 -5.01 19.09
N LEU A 55 -14.75 -5.12 18.41
CA LEU A 55 -13.75 -4.08 18.27
C LEU A 55 -13.63 -3.71 16.79
N LYS A 56 -14.06 -2.51 16.42
CA LYS A 56 -13.78 -1.94 15.09
C LYS A 56 -12.41 -1.28 15.12
N TYR A 57 -11.52 -1.76 14.26
CA TYR A 57 -10.10 -1.39 14.34
C TYR A 57 -9.59 -0.68 13.08
N TYR A 58 -10.31 -0.72 11.97
CA TYR A 58 -9.90 -0.03 10.74
C TYR A 58 -11.10 0.34 9.89
N ALA A 59 -11.07 1.52 9.28
CA ALA A 59 -12.00 1.95 8.25
C ALA A 59 -11.22 2.81 7.24
N SER A 60 -11.29 2.45 5.97
CA SER A 60 -10.72 3.23 4.88
C SER A 60 -11.61 4.42 4.53
N PRO A 61 -11.09 5.46 3.86
CA PRO A 61 -11.91 6.54 3.30
C PRO A 61 -13.02 6.05 2.37
N SER A 62 -12.83 4.92 1.68
CA SER A 62 -13.87 4.32 0.83
C SER A 62 -15.01 3.70 1.65
N ASP A 63 -14.71 3.13 2.82
CA ASP A 63 -15.73 2.59 3.73
C ASP A 63 -16.63 3.69 4.32
N LEU A 64 -16.18 4.94 4.28
CA LEU A 64 -16.93 6.11 4.76
C LEU A 64 -17.81 6.75 3.69
N LEU A 65 -17.98 6.10 2.54
CA LEU A 65 -18.88 6.51 1.48
C LEU A 65 -20.04 5.51 1.42
N ASP A 66 -21.26 6.02 1.22
CA ASP A 66 -22.42 5.16 0.97
C ASP A 66 -22.29 4.52 -0.44
N ASP A 67 -22.41 3.19 -0.52
CA ASP A 67 -22.23 2.44 -1.77
C ASP A 67 -23.20 2.84 -2.89
N LYS A 68 -24.37 3.38 -2.55
CA LYS A 68 -25.42 3.73 -3.52
C LYS A 68 -25.36 5.20 -3.93
N THR A 69 -25.13 6.09 -2.98
CA THR A 69 -25.19 7.54 -3.21
C THR A 69 -23.82 8.20 -3.29
N THR A 70 -22.74 7.48 -2.94
CA THR A 70 -21.37 8.02 -2.80
C THR A 70 -21.29 9.20 -1.82
N SER A 71 -22.30 9.36 -0.94
CA SER A 71 -22.31 10.43 0.05
C SER A 71 -21.51 10.02 1.29
N PRO A 72 -20.84 10.97 1.98
CA PRO A 72 -20.13 10.69 3.22
C PRO A 72 -21.05 10.13 4.31
N ILE A 73 -20.62 9.05 4.97
CA ILE A 73 -21.27 8.49 6.14
C ILE A 73 -20.85 9.32 7.36
N ILE A 74 -21.82 9.96 8.00
CA ILE A 74 -21.59 10.71 9.25
C ILE A 74 -21.59 9.73 10.42
N LEU A 75 -20.45 9.62 11.10
CA LEU A 75 -20.32 8.77 12.28
C LEU A 75 -20.74 9.54 13.53
N HIS A 76 -21.72 9.00 14.26
CA HIS A 76 -22.10 9.48 15.58
C HIS A 76 -21.61 8.52 16.66
N GLU A 77 -21.35 9.02 17.87
CA GLU A 77 -20.78 8.22 18.96
C GLU A 77 -21.58 6.97 19.31
N ASN A 78 -22.91 7.02 19.16
CA ASN A 78 -23.81 5.91 19.47
C ASN A 78 -24.29 5.14 18.22
N ASN A 79 -23.86 5.55 17.03
CA ASN A 79 -24.36 5.00 15.77
C ASN A 79 -23.24 4.80 14.75
N VAL A 80 -22.34 3.87 15.07
CA VAL A 80 -21.34 3.37 14.11
C VAL A 80 -21.91 2.11 13.43
N PRO A 81 -22.14 2.12 12.10
CA PRO A 81 -22.72 0.97 11.40
C PRO A 81 -21.89 -0.30 11.59
N ARG A 82 -22.55 -1.44 11.83
CA ARG A 82 -21.86 -2.73 12.04
C ARG A 82 -21.07 -3.19 10.82
N SER A 83 -21.56 -2.89 9.62
CA SER A 83 -20.90 -3.17 8.34
C SER A 83 -19.69 -2.29 8.05
N LEU A 84 -19.52 -1.16 8.78
CA LEU A 84 -18.42 -0.24 8.52
C LEU A 84 -17.05 -0.90 8.80
N GLY A 85 -16.21 -0.92 7.77
CA GLY A 85 -14.81 -1.29 7.86
C GLY A 85 -14.56 -2.66 8.49
N MET A 86 -13.40 -2.79 9.13
CA MET A 86 -12.91 -4.05 9.68
C MET A 86 -13.15 -4.14 11.18
N ASN A 87 -13.56 -5.33 11.64
CA ASN A 87 -13.85 -5.59 13.03
C ASN A 87 -13.42 -6.99 13.48
N ALA A 88 -13.31 -7.17 14.79
CA ALA A 88 -13.04 -8.46 15.43
C ALA A 88 -13.91 -8.64 16.67
N SER A 89 -14.39 -9.87 16.89
CA SER A 89 -15.12 -10.25 18.09
C SER A 89 -14.18 -10.80 19.16
N VAL A 90 -14.40 -10.41 20.41
CA VAL A 90 -13.65 -10.92 21.57
C VAL A 90 -14.29 -12.21 22.07
N THR A 91 -13.51 -13.28 22.18
CA THR A 91 -14.01 -14.61 22.55
C THR A 91 -13.03 -15.37 23.45
N ILE A 92 -13.53 -16.42 24.08
CA ILE A 92 -12.73 -17.46 24.74
C ILE A 92 -13.09 -18.80 24.10
N GLU A 93 -12.10 -19.54 23.61
CA GLU A 93 -12.29 -20.86 23.01
C GLU A 93 -11.39 -21.89 23.71
N GLY A 94 -11.79 -23.17 23.68
CA GLY A 94 -11.01 -24.27 24.26
C GLY A 94 -9.74 -24.56 23.45
N THR A 95 -8.69 -24.99 24.14
CA THR A 95 -7.37 -25.31 23.54
C THR A 95 -6.81 -26.60 24.13
N SER A 96 -5.92 -27.27 23.40
CA SER A 96 -5.23 -28.48 23.89
C SER A 96 -4.23 -28.18 25.02
N ALA A 97 -3.67 -26.97 25.04
CA ALA A 97 -2.75 -26.52 26.08
C ALA A 97 -3.49 -25.81 27.22
N MET A 98 -2.90 -25.87 28.42
CA MET A 98 -3.32 -25.10 29.59
C MET A 98 -2.70 -23.70 29.57
N TYR A 99 -3.52 -22.68 29.79
CA TYR A 99 -3.10 -21.29 29.86
C TYR A 99 -3.61 -20.62 31.13
N LYS A 100 -2.76 -19.81 31.74
CA LYS A 100 -3.09 -19.05 32.94
C LYS A 100 -3.83 -17.77 32.55
N LEU A 101 -5.15 -17.76 32.75
CA LEU A 101 -6.01 -16.65 32.34
C LEU A 101 -6.50 -15.82 33.55
N PRO A 102 -6.52 -14.48 33.45
CA PRO A 102 -7.14 -13.63 34.46
C PRO A 102 -8.63 -13.95 34.64
N ILE A 103 -9.11 -13.97 35.88
CA ILE A 103 -10.52 -14.16 36.27
C ILE A 103 -11.08 -13.01 37.10
N ALA A 104 -10.28 -11.96 37.25
CA ALA A 104 -10.69 -10.65 37.75
C ALA A 104 -10.04 -9.57 36.88
N PRO A 105 -10.65 -8.38 36.75
CA PRO A 105 -10.07 -7.26 36.02
C PRO A 105 -8.68 -6.91 36.56
N LEU A 106 -7.74 -6.71 35.65
CA LEU A 106 -6.36 -6.38 36.02
C LEU A 106 -6.14 -4.89 36.17
N ILE A 107 -6.97 -4.05 35.54
CA ILE A 107 -6.90 -2.59 35.64
C ILE A 107 -7.70 -2.14 36.88
N MET A 108 -7.00 -1.91 37.99
CA MET A 108 -7.58 -1.41 39.25
C MET A 108 -7.40 0.12 39.37
N GLY A 109 -8.36 0.84 39.96
CA GLY A 109 -8.27 2.29 40.22
C GLY A 109 -8.63 3.22 39.04
N SER A 110 -8.87 4.51 39.33
CA SER A 110 -9.12 5.57 38.34
C SER A 110 -7.84 6.28 37.87
N HIS A 111 -6.68 5.98 38.48
CA HIS A 111 -5.31 6.45 38.20
C HIS A 111 -4.30 5.46 38.86
N PRO A 112 -3.01 5.34 38.45
CA PRO A 112 -2.14 6.36 37.88
C PRO A 112 -1.73 6.05 36.45
N VAL A 113 -1.88 7.06 35.62
CA VAL A 113 -1.26 7.13 34.33
C VAL A 113 0.25 7.19 34.57
N ASP A 114 1.04 6.46 33.80
CA ASP A 114 2.34 7.02 33.44
C ASP A 114 2.10 8.34 32.68
N ASN A 115 3.12 9.15 32.45
CA ASN A 115 2.94 10.42 31.72
C ASN A 115 2.46 10.24 30.25
N LYS A 116 1.97 9.05 29.85
CA LYS A 116 1.65 8.59 28.50
C LYS A 116 0.23 8.00 28.31
N TRP A 117 -0.68 8.13 29.28
CA TRP A 117 -2.09 7.67 29.09
C TRP A 117 -2.27 6.16 28.88
N THR A 118 -1.27 5.37 29.31
CA THR A 118 -1.29 3.91 29.21
C THR A 118 -1.87 3.24 30.45
N PRO A 119 -2.78 2.26 30.32
CA PRO A 119 -3.36 1.54 31.46
C PRO A 119 -2.29 0.72 32.18
N SER A 120 -2.18 0.90 33.50
CA SER A 120 -1.37 0.04 34.35
C SER A 120 -2.13 -1.23 34.71
N PHE A 121 -1.47 -2.38 34.60
CA PHE A 121 -2.05 -3.69 34.89
C PHE A 121 -1.46 -4.25 36.18
N SER A 122 -2.33 -4.77 37.04
CA SER A 122 -1.89 -5.58 38.17
C SER A 122 -1.23 -6.88 37.67
N SER A 123 -0.27 -7.38 38.46
CA SER A 123 0.41 -8.64 38.15
C SER A 123 -0.56 -9.83 38.20
N ILE A 124 -0.31 -10.82 37.35
CA ILE A 124 -1.05 -12.09 37.38
C ILE A 124 -0.56 -12.93 38.56
N THR A 125 -1.48 -13.27 39.48
CA THR A 125 -1.25 -14.05 40.70
C THR A 125 -2.22 -15.23 40.78
N SER A 126 -2.00 -16.18 41.70
CA SER A 126 -2.93 -17.28 41.94
C SER A 126 -4.31 -16.83 42.45
N ALA A 127 -4.43 -15.59 42.95
CA ALA A 127 -5.68 -15.04 43.47
C ALA A 127 -6.58 -14.44 42.37
N ASN A 128 -6.00 -13.92 41.28
CA ASN A 128 -6.73 -13.24 40.21
C ASN A 128 -6.67 -13.97 38.85
N SER A 129 -6.16 -15.19 38.81
CA SER A 129 -6.05 -16.00 37.59
C SER A 129 -6.29 -17.47 37.86
N VAL A 130 -6.53 -18.24 36.78
CA VAL A 130 -6.69 -19.69 36.85
C VAL A 130 -6.17 -20.35 35.58
N ASP A 131 -5.57 -21.53 35.73
CA ASP A 131 -5.18 -22.36 34.60
C ASP A 131 -6.41 -23.00 33.94
N LEU A 132 -6.57 -22.76 32.63
CA LEU A 132 -7.68 -23.26 31.83
C LEU A 132 -7.16 -23.89 30.53
N PRO A 133 -7.79 -24.96 30.04
CA PRO A 133 -7.57 -25.46 28.68
C PRO A 133 -8.33 -24.56 27.67
N ALA A 134 -8.05 -23.26 27.72
CA ALA A 134 -8.70 -22.24 26.92
C ALA A 134 -7.81 -21.00 26.78
N CYS A 135 -8.04 -20.19 25.73
CA CYS A 135 -7.31 -18.96 25.47
C CYS A 135 -8.27 -17.86 24.98
N PHE A 136 -7.88 -16.58 25.09
CA PHE A 136 -8.65 -15.50 24.48
C PHE A 136 -8.33 -15.39 22.99
N PHE A 137 -9.34 -15.00 22.21
CA PHE A 137 -9.21 -14.82 20.77
C PHE A 137 -9.85 -13.52 20.32
N LEU A 138 -9.16 -12.81 19.40
CA LEU A 138 -9.78 -11.87 18.49
C LEU A 138 -10.19 -12.64 17.24
N LYS A 139 -11.50 -12.76 17.00
CA LYS A 139 -12.05 -13.55 15.89
C LYS A 139 -12.59 -12.64 14.80
N PHE A 140 -12.11 -12.82 13.58
CA PHE A 140 -12.54 -12.03 12.44
C PHE A 140 -13.83 -12.63 11.83
N PRO A 141 -14.77 -11.78 11.36
CA PRO A 141 -15.96 -12.26 10.64
C PRO A 141 -15.61 -13.10 9.41
N GLN A 142 -14.50 -12.75 8.76
CA GLN A 142 -13.92 -13.47 7.63
C GLN A 142 -12.40 -13.57 7.81
N PRO A 143 -11.76 -14.67 7.38
CA PRO A 143 -10.30 -14.77 7.42
C PRO A 143 -9.63 -13.65 6.62
N ILE A 144 -8.69 -12.95 7.24
CA ILE A 144 -7.97 -11.83 6.63
C ILE A 144 -6.64 -12.27 6.01
N PRO A 145 -6.25 -11.72 4.86
CA PRO A 145 -4.94 -11.97 4.27
C PRO A 145 -3.85 -11.25 5.06
N VAL A 146 -2.80 -11.99 5.44
CA VAL A 146 -1.67 -11.43 6.18
C VAL A 146 -0.35 -11.94 5.63
N SER A 147 0.70 -11.12 5.73
CA SER A 147 2.05 -11.50 5.32
C SER A 147 2.67 -12.51 6.29
N ARG A 148 3.67 -13.26 5.82
CA ARG A 148 4.51 -14.09 6.70
C ARG A 148 5.18 -13.28 7.80
N ALA A 149 5.66 -12.07 7.50
CA ALA A 149 6.28 -11.17 8.47
C ALA A 149 5.29 -10.75 9.57
N PHE A 150 4.03 -10.49 9.22
CA PHE A 150 2.97 -10.23 10.20
C PHE A 150 2.80 -11.40 11.17
N VAL A 151 2.72 -12.64 10.66
CA VAL A 151 2.58 -13.84 11.50
C VAL A 151 3.74 -13.94 12.51
N GLN A 152 4.97 -13.74 12.04
CA GLN A 152 6.15 -13.77 12.91
C GLN A 152 6.13 -12.67 13.97
N LYS A 153 5.84 -11.41 13.58
CA LYS A 153 5.71 -10.28 14.51
C LYS A 153 4.63 -10.53 15.56
N LEU A 154 3.51 -11.12 15.16
CA LEU A 154 2.40 -11.44 16.04
C LEU A 154 2.75 -12.54 17.04
N GLN A 155 3.37 -13.63 16.59
CA GLN A 155 3.83 -14.71 17.47
C GLN A 155 4.86 -14.22 18.50
N ASN A 156 5.77 -13.33 18.09
CA ASN A 156 6.73 -12.71 19.02
C ASN A 156 6.03 -11.81 20.05
N CYS A 157 4.98 -11.10 19.65
CA CYS A 157 4.22 -10.22 20.54
C CYS A 157 3.34 -10.99 21.55
N THR A 158 2.73 -12.10 21.14
CA THR A 158 1.81 -12.87 21.99
C THR A 158 2.54 -13.94 22.80
N GLY A 159 3.67 -14.45 22.31
CA GLY A 159 4.37 -15.61 22.87
C GLY A 159 3.61 -16.93 22.67
N ILE A 160 2.59 -16.94 21.80
CA ILE A 160 1.69 -18.08 21.58
C ILE A 160 1.71 -18.44 20.10
N PRO A 161 1.83 -19.73 19.73
CA PRO A 161 1.66 -20.17 18.35
C PRO A 161 0.31 -19.72 17.78
N LEU A 162 0.33 -19.04 16.62
CA LEU A 162 -0.90 -18.56 15.98
C LEU A 162 -1.71 -19.70 15.35
N PHE A 163 -1.01 -20.72 14.84
CA PHE A 163 -1.59 -21.87 14.17
C PHE A 163 -1.19 -23.15 14.91
N GLU A 164 -2.13 -24.09 15.00
CA GLU A 164 -1.86 -25.44 15.54
C GLU A 164 -1.02 -26.28 14.56
N THR A 165 -1.24 -26.08 13.26
CA THR A 165 -0.50 -26.71 12.17
C THR A 165 0.18 -25.65 11.31
N GLN A 166 1.27 -26.00 10.63
CA GLN A 166 1.98 -25.06 9.79
C GLN A 166 1.07 -24.59 8.64
N PRO A 167 0.85 -23.27 8.47
CA PRO A 167 -0.01 -22.79 7.40
C PRO A 167 0.66 -22.94 6.04
N THR A 168 -0.16 -23.16 5.01
CA THR A 168 0.29 -23.04 3.62
C THR A 168 0.48 -21.57 3.28
N TYR A 169 1.65 -21.24 2.74
CA TYR A 169 1.93 -19.91 2.25
C TYR A 169 1.75 -19.85 0.73
N VAL A 170 1.10 -18.80 0.26
CA VAL A 170 0.90 -18.48 -1.16
C VAL A 170 1.19 -16.99 -1.39
N PRO A 171 1.31 -16.50 -2.65
CA PRO A 171 1.51 -15.07 -2.90
C PRO A 171 0.45 -14.19 -2.24
N LEU A 172 0.89 -13.18 -1.47
CA LEU A 172 -0.01 -12.32 -0.68
C LEU A 172 -1.01 -11.56 -1.55
N TYR A 173 -0.60 -11.09 -2.73
CA TYR A 173 -1.48 -10.36 -3.65
C TYR A 173 -2.63 -11.23 -4.16
N GLU A 174 -2.42 -12.56 -4.28
CA GLU A 174 -3.48 -13.49 -4.63
C GLU A 174 -4.53 -13.58 -3.51
N LEU A 175 -4.09 -13.66 -2.24
CA LEU A 175 -4.99 -13.68 -1.09
C LEU A 175 -5.75 -12.36 -0.92
N ILE A 176 -5.10 -11.21 -1.11
CA ILE A 176 -5.76 -9.89 -1.06
C ILE A 176 -6.82 -9.82 -2.15
N THR A 177 -6.51 -10.31 -3.34
CA THR A 177 -7.47 -10.33 -4.44
C THR A 177 -8.68 -11.21 -4.14
N GLN A 178 -8.46 -12.43 -3.68
CA GLN A 178 -9.54 -13.34 -3.30
C GLN A 178 -10.42 -12.74 -2.19
N PHE A 179 -9.79 -12.09 -1.21
CA PHE A 179 -10.49 -11.38 -0.14
C PHE A 179 -11.36 -10.25 -0.69
N GLU A 180 -10.82 -9.39 -1.56
CA GLU A 180 -11.61 -8.28 -2.12
C GLU A 180 -12.75 -8.78 -3.00
N LEU A 181 -12.50 -9.78 -3.85
CA LEU A 181 -13.52 -10.36 -4.71
C LEU A 181 -14.64 -11.03 -3.90
N SER A 182 -14.34 -11.61 -2.73
CA SER A 182 -15.36 -12.27 -1.91
C SER A 182 -16.42 -11.33 -1.30
N LYS A 183 -16.20 -10.01 -1.35
CA LYS A 183 -17.15 -9.01 -0.84
C LYS A 183 -18.36 -8.83 -1.75
N ASP A 184 -18.22 -9.10 -3.06
CA ASP A 184 -19.35 -9.01 -3.97
C ASP A 184 -20.18 -10.31 -3.95
N PRO A 185 -21.51 -10.20 -3.95
CA PRO A 185 -22.42 -11.34 -3.86
C PRO A 185 -22.45 -12.21 -5.12
N ASP A 186 -21.98 -11.72 -6.27
CA ASP A 186 -22.02 -12.45 -7.54
C ASP A 186 -20.70 -13.21 -7.80
N PRO A 187 -20.74 -14.56 -7.78
CA PRO A 187 -19.58 -15.40 -8.03
C PRO A 187 -19.37 -15.56 -9.53
N ILE A 188 -19.06 -14.47 -10.23
CA ILE A 188 -18.61 -14.56 -11.63
C ILE A 188 -17.16 -15.05 -11.60
N PRO A 189 -16.82 -16.18 -12.26
CA PRO A 189 -15.44 -16.62 -12.37
C PRO A 189 -14.65 -15.58 -13.15
N LEU A 190 -13.74 -14.86 -12.48
CA LEU A 190 -12.82 -13.96 -13.14
C LEU A 190 -11.65 -14.79 -13.69
N ASN A 191 -11.36 -14.67 -14.99
CA ASN A 191 -10.14 -15.26 -15.56
C ASN A 191 -8.93 -14.49 -14.98
N HIS A 192 -8.31 -15.08 -13.96
CA HIS A 192 -7.46 -14.37 -13.01
C HIS A 192 -6.01 -14.25 -13.50
N ASN A 193 -5.77 -13.41 -14.50
CA ASN A 193 -4.42 -13.00 -14.94
C ASN A 193 -3.82 -11.87 -14.09
N MET A 194 -4.35 -11.66 -12.87
CA MET A 194 -4.04 -10.54 -11.98
C MET A 194 -4.23 -9.14 -12.62
N ARG A 195 -5.06 -9.02 -13.67
CA ARG A 195 -5.42 -7.72 -14.27
C ARG A 195 -6.78 -7.26 -13.81
N PHE A 196 -6.85 -5.99 -13.42
CA PHE A 196 -8.07 -5.35 -12.93
C PHE A 196 -8.25 -3.99 -13.57
N TYR A 197 -9.49 -3.64 -13.85
CA TYR A 197 -9.82 -2.39 -14.50
C TYR A 197 -10.51 -1.44 -13.53
N ALA A 198 -10.28 -0.15 -13.71
CA ALA A 198 -10.99 0.90 -12.99
C ALA A 198 -11.42 2.01 -13.95
N ALA A 199 -12.72 2.30 -13.98
CA ALA A 199 -13.27 3.46 -14.64
C ALA A 199 -13.32 4.62 -13.63
N LEU A 200 -12.57 5.70 -13.90
CA LEU A 200 -12.57 6.92 -13.10
C LEU A 200 -13.05 8.10 -13.95
N PRO A 201 -13.50 9.22 -13.35
CA PRO A 201 -13.99 10.34 -14.14
C PRO A 201 -12.87 10.92 -15.03
N GLY A 202 -13.01 10.72 -16.33
CA GLY A 202 -12.07 11.15 -17.38
C GLY A 202 -10.89 10.21 -17.65
N GLN A 203 -10.78 9.05 -17.00
CA GLN A 203 -9.66 8.12 -17.18
C GLN A 203 -10.08 6.66 -17.06
N GLN A 204 -9.46 5.79 -17.85
CA GLN A 204 -9.61 4.33 -17.76
C GLN A 204 -8.27 3.72 -17.40
N HIS A 205 -8.25 2.88 -16.37
CA HIS A 205 -7.02 2.32 -15.82
C HIS A 205 -7.06 0.79 -15.89
N CYS A 206 -5.91 0.18 -16.15
CA CYS A 206 -5.63 -1.25 -16.03
C CYS A 206 -4.48 -1.45 -15.05
N TYR A 207 -4.71 -2.26 -14.01
CA TYR A 207 -3.73 -2.61 -13.00
C TYR A 207 -3.35 -4.08 -13.16
N PHE A 208 -2.07 -4.33 -13.41
CA PHE A 208 -1.49 -5.66 -13.29
C PHE A 208 -0.83 -5.80 -11.92
N LEU A 209 -1.37 -6.69 -11.08
CA LEU A 209 -0.81 -7.00 -9.76
C LEU A 209 0.21 -8.13 -9.89
N ASN A 210 1.49 -7.80 -9.89
CA ASN A 210 2.56 -8.78 -10.09
C ASN A 210 2.80 -9.60 -8.82
N LYS A 211 2.01 -10.66 -8.64
CA LYS A 211 2.06 -11.55 -7.47
C LYS A 211 3.36 -12.35 -7.36
N ASP A 212 4.05 -12.56 -8.48
CA ASP A 212 5.23 -13.42 -8.59
C ASP A 212 6.55 -12.61 -8.62
N ALA A 213 6.49 -11.28 -8.44
CA ALA A 213 7.67 -10.43 -8.43
C ALA A 213 8.65 -10.89 -7.32
N PRO A 214 9.94 -11.09 -7.66
CA PRO A 214 10.92 -11.54 -6.69
C PRO A 214 11.28 -10.40 -5.72
N LEU A 215 11.22 -10.69 -4.44
CA LEU A 215 11.83 -9.88 -3.38
C LEU A 215 13.36 -10.12 -3.38
N PRO A 216 14.16 -9.31 -2.64
CA PRO A 216 15.62 -9.46 -2.61
C PRO A 216 16.14 -10.85 -2.19
N ASP A 217 15.32 -11.67 -1.53
CA ASP A 217 15.63 -13.05 -1.16
C ASP A 217 15.28 -14.08 -2.27
N GLY A 218 14.89 -13.60 -3.46
CA GLY A 218 14.51 -14.40 -4.62
C GLY A 218 13.11 -15.04 -4.53
N ARG A 219 12.35 -14.80 -3.46
CA ARG A 219 11.00 -15.34 -3.27
C ARG A 219 9.95 -14.27 -3.52
N SER A 220 8.75 -14.67 -3.93
CA SER A 220 7.62 -13.74 -3.97
C SER A 220 7.11 -13.41 -2.57
N LEU A 221 6.41 -12.29 -2.41
CA LEU A 221 5.83 -11.90 -1.12
C LEU A 221 4.77 -12.90 -0.68
N GLN A 222 5.08 -13.71 0.34
CA GLN A 222 4.23 -14.79 0.83
C GLN A 222 3.28 -14.35 1.94
N GLY A 223 2.07 -14.91 1.94
CA GLY A 223 1.04 -14.69 2.96
C GLY A 223 0.18 -15.93 3.24
N THR A 224 -0.70 -15.80 4.23
CA THR A 224 -1.71 -16.80 4.61
C THR A 224 -2.98 -16.08 5.09
N LEU A 225 -4.09 -16.81 5.21
CA LEU A 225 -5.31 -16.31 5.85
C LEU A 225 -5.27 -16.54 7.36
N VAL A 226 -5.78 -15.57 8.13
CA VAL A 226 -5.94 -15.68 9.59
C VAL A 226 -7.39 -15.40 9.96
N SER A 227 -8.04 -16.36 10.62
CA SER A 227 -9.43 -16.26 11.09
C SER A 227 -9.53 -15.77 12.54
N LYS A 228 -8.50 -16.00 13.36
CA LYS A 228 -8.47 -15.61 14.75
C LYS A 228 -7.03 -15.43 15.27
N ILE A 229 -6.87 -14.57 16.27
CA ILE A 229 -5.58 -14.29 16.93
C ILE A 229 -5.69 -14.63 18.42
N THR A 230 -4.79 -15.47 18.92
CA THR A 230 -4.70 -15.88 20.33
C THR A 230 -3.97 -14.87 21.20
N PHE A 231 -4.44 -14.65 22.42
CA PHE A 231 -3.74 -13.89 23.46
C PHE A 231 -4.19 -14.28 24.87
N GLN A 232 -3.41 -13.92 25.89
CA GLN A 232 -3.70 -14.28 27.30
C GLN A 232 -3.93 -13.09 28.23
N HIS A 233 -3.49 -11.90 27.83
CA HIS A 233 -3.51 -10.71 28.68
C HIS A 233 -4.15 -9.52 27.95
N PRO A 234 -5.05 -8.75 28.58
CA PRO A 234 -5.74 -7.62 27.95
C PRO A 234 -4.78 -6.59 27.33
N GLY A 235 -3.65 -6.33 28.00
CA GLY A 235 -2.60 -5.43 27.49
C GLY A 235 -1.93 -5.87 26.17
N ARG A 236 -2.20 -7.07 25.65
CA ARG A 236 -1.75 -7.49 24.31
C ARG A 236 -2.62 -6.94 23.19
N VAL A 237 -3.89 -6.63 23.46
CA VAL A 237 -4.85 -6.19 22.43
C VAL A 237 -4.38 -4.92 21.71
N PRO A 238 -3.86 -3.86 22.36
CA PRO A 238 -3.37 -2.69 21.65
C PRO A 238 -2.24 -2.99 20.66
N LEU A 239 -1.30 -3.85 21.04
CA LEU A 239 -0.19 -4.24 20.16
C LEU A 239 -0.69 -5.05 18.96
N ILE A 240 -1.62 -5.99 19.20
CA ILE A 240 -2.24 -6.77 18.13
C ILE A 240 -3.02 -5.86 17.16
N LEU A 241 -3.78 -4.89 17.68
CA LEU A 241 -4.54 -3.95 16.87
C LEU A 241 -3.64 -3.03 16.04
N ASN A 242 -2.49 -2.62 16.56
CA ASN A 242 -1.54 -1.83 15.77
C ASN A 242 -0.95 -2.65 14.60
N LEU A 243 -0.58 -3.91 14.84
CA LEU A 243 -0.08 -4.79 13.77
C LEU A 243 -1.13 -5.05 12.69
N ILE A 244 -2.37 -5.33 13.08
CA ILE A 244 -3.44 -5.65 12.11
C ILE A 244 -3.90 -4.43 11.33
N ARG A 245 -3.92 -3.24 11.96
CA ARG A 245 -4.19 -1.97 11.29
C ARG A 245 -3.19 -1.70 10.17
N HIS A 246 -1.90 -1.90 10.45
CA HIS A 246 -0.84 -1.79 9.45
C HIS A 246 -1.05 -2.77 8.28
N GLN A 247 -1.24 -4.06 8.58
CA GLN A 247 -1.44 -5.09 7.57
C GLN A 247 -2.70 -4.82 6.72
N VAL A 248 -3.80 -4.40 7.35
CA VAL A 248 -5.04 -4.07 6.65
C VAL A 248 -4.88 -2.82 5.79
N ALA A 249 -4.18 -1.78 6.24
CA ALA A 249 -3.93 -0.59 5.42
C ALA A 249 -3.14 -0.91 4.14
N TYR A 250 -2.12 -1.78 4.25
CA TYR A 250 -1.42 -2.32 3.08
C TYR A 250 -2.39 -3.07 2.16
N ASN A 251 -3.19 -3.97 2.72
CA ASN A 251 -4.17 -4.74 1.95
C ASN A 251 -5.21 -3.85 1.28
N THR A 252 -5.65 -2.76 1.92
CA THR A 252 -6.60 -1.79 1.37
C THR A 252 -6.03 -1.09 0.15
N LEU A 253 -4.76 -0.69 0.17
CA LEU A 253 -4.13 -0.07 -0.99
C LEU A 253 -4.06 -1.04 -2.18
N ILE A 254 -3.57 -2.26 -1.97
CA ILE A 254 -3.50 -3.27 -3.02
C ILE A 254 -4.90 -3.69 -3.51
N GLY A 255 -5.82 -3.93 -2.58
CA GLY A 255 -7.21 -4.29 -2.84
C GLY A 255 -7.98 -3.18 -3.57
N SER A 256 -7.59 -1.91 -3.43
CA SER A 256 -8.24 -0.79 -4.14
C SER A 256 -8.12 -0.89 -5.67
N CYS A 257 -7.15 -1.66 -6.18
CA CYS A 257 -7.02 -1.97 -7.61
C CYS A 257 -7.99 -3.07 -8.06
N VAL A 258 -8.48 -3.91 -7.15
CA VAL A 258 -9.26 -5.11 -7.45
C VAL A 258 -10.74 -4.74 -7.55
N LYS A 259 -11.23 -4.54 -8.78
CA LYS A 259 -12.64 -4.32 -9.08
C LYS A 259 -13.11 -5.25 -10.19
N ARG A 260 -14.39 -5.64 -10.15
CA ARG A 260 -15.06 -6.39 -11.23
C ARG A 260 -15.50 -5.48 -12.40
N THR A 261 -14.76 -4.41 -12.67
CA THR A 261 -15.05 -3.56 -13.84
C THR A 261 -14.62 -4.29 -15.10
N ILE A 262 -15.55 -4.47 -16.04
CA ILE A 262 -15.25 -5.04 -17.35
C ILE A 262 -15.07 -3.88 -18.32
N LEU A 263 -13.84 -3.67 -18.78
CA LEU A 263 -13.52 -2.75 -19.88
C LEU A 263 -13.09 -3.58 -21.11
N LYS A 264 -13.27 -3.04 -22.32
CA LYS A 264 -12.68 -3.63 -23.52
C LYS A 264 -11.17 -3.38 -23.49
N GLU A 265 -10.34 -4.42 -23.62
CA GLU A 265 -8.87 -4.32 -23.56
C GLU A 265 -8.30 -3.31 -24.57
N ASP A 266 -8.94 -3.15 -25.73
CA ASP A 266 -8.52 -2.23 -26.81
C ASP A 266 -9.17 -0.83 -26.74
N SER A 267 -9.61 -0.41 -25.55
CA SER A 267 -10.20 0.92 -25.40
C SER A 267 -9.12 2.00 -25.58
N PRO A 268 -9.26 2.94 -26.54
CA PRO A 268 -8.27 4.00 -26.72
C PRO A 268 -8.16 4.85 -25.46
N GLY A 269 -6.93 5.12 -25.02
CA GLY A 269 -6.66 5.90 -23.80
C GLY A 269 -6.65 5.08 -22.50
N LEU A 270 -6.63 3.74 -22.57
CA LEU A 270 -6.43 2.88 -21.40
C LEU A 270 -5.01 3.05 -20.84
N LEU A 271 -4.92 3.53 -19.61
CA LEU A 271 -3.66 3.71 -18.90
C LEU A 271 -3.28 2.43 -18.16
N GLN A 272 -2.05 1.96 -18.35
CA GLN A 272 -1.55 0.71 -17.76
C GLN A 272 -0.63 0.98 -16.59
N PHE A 273 -0.82 0.22 -15.51
CA PHE A 273 -0.06 0.30 -14.28
C PHE A 273 0.36 -1.11 -13.85
N GLU A 274 1.63 -1.28 -13.51
CA GLU A 274 2.13 -2.49 -12.87
C GLU A 274 2.36 -2.23 -11.38
N VAL A 275 1.78 -3.07 -10.52
CA VAL A 275 1.97 -3.00 -9.06
C VAL A 275 2.83 -4.18 -8.63
N CYS A 276 4.02 -3.91 -8.09
CA CYS A 276 4.97 -4.94 -7.66
C CYS A 276 5.28 -4.83 -6.16
N PRO A 277 5.25 -5.94 -5.40
CA PRO A 277 5.73 -5.94 -4.02
C PRO A 277 7.24 -5.68 -3.98
N LEU A 278 7.69 -4.92 -2.97
CA LEU A 278 9.11 -4.67 -2.68
C LEU A 278 9.53 -5.17 -1.30
N SER A 279 8.61 -5.17 -0.33
CA SER A 279 8.76 -5.78 1.00
C SER A 279 7.38 -6.02 1.61
N GLU A 280 7.30 -6.39 2.91
CA GLU A 280 6.02 -6.55 3.60
C GLU A 280 5.26 -5.23 3.85
N SER A 281 5.93 -4.09 3.69
CA SER A 281 5.35 -2.75 3.88
C SER A 281 5.47 -1.86 2.64
N ARG A 282 6.18 -2.31 1.60
CA ARG A 282 6.53 -1.49 0.43
C ARG A 282 6.11 -2.15 -0.86
N PHE A 283 5.70 -1.32 -1.81
CA PHE A 283 5.40 -1.74 -3.17
C PHE A 283 5.67 -0.57 -4.15
N SER A 284 5.85 -0.91 -5.42
CA SER A 284 6.00 0.06 -6.50
C SER A 284 4.81 0.04 -7.44
N ILE A 285 4.50 1.21 -8.01
CA ILE A 285 3.58 1.36 -9.13
C ILE A 285 4.36 1.93 -10.30
N SER A 286 4.51 1.14 -11.37
CA SER A 286 5.18 1.54 -12.60
C SER A 286 4.17 1.89 -13.69
N PHE A 287 4.38 2.99 -14.40
CA PHE A 287 3.45 3.52 -15.42
C PHE A 287 4.17 4.43 -16.41
N GLN A 288 3.61 4.57 -17.60
CA GLN A 288 4.13 5.48 -18.62
C GLN A 288 4.00 6.93 -18.16
N HIS A 289 5.05 7.72 -18.41
CA HIS A 289 5.06 9.15 -18.11
C HIS A 289 3.89 9.85 -18.83
N PRO A 290 3.16 10.78 -18.18
CA PRO A 290 1.98 11.42 -18.80
C PRO A 290 2.25 12.23 -20.06
N VAL A 291 3.51 12.60 -20.28
CA VAL A 291 3.96 13.56 -21.31
C VAL A 291 4.80 12.91 -22.41
N ASN A 292 5.45 11.80 -22.12
CA ASN A 292 6.41 11.18 -23.03
C ASN A 292 6.37 9.65 -22.85
N ASP A 293 7.18 8.92 -23.62
CA ASP A 293 7.17 7.45 -23.60
C ASP A 293 8.10 6.83 -22.55
N SER A 294 8.63 7.63 -21.62
CA SER A 294 9.47 7.12 -20.54
C SER A 294 8.65 6.41 -19.46
N LEU A 295 9.32 5.60 -18.64
CA LEU A 295 8.70 4.87 -17.55
C LEU A 295 8.93 5.60 -16.22
N VAL A 296 7.86 5.72 -15.43
CA VAL A 296 7.84 6.36 -14.12
C VAL A 296 7.48 5.32 -13.07
N CYS A 297 8.02 5.46 -11.87
CA CYS A 297 7.77 4.56 -10.77
C CYS A 297 7.48 5.34 -9.48
N VAL A 298 6.35 5.06 -8.83
CA VAL A 298 6.08 5.52 -7.46
C VAL A 298 6.33 4.38 -6.51
N VAL A 299 7.20 4.57 -5.52
CA VAL A 299 7.37 3.63 -4.41
C VAL A 299 6.55 4.12 -3.23
N MET A 300 5.63 3.30 -2.76
CA MET A 300 4.84 3.54 -1.54
C MET A 300 5.40 2.69 -0.40
N ASP A 301 5.48 3.28 0.79
CA ASP A 301 5.92 2.63 2.03
C ASP A 301 4.90 2.91 3.14
N VAL A 302 4.18 1.87 3.53
CA VAL A 302 3.12 1.89 4.54
C VAL A 302 3.78 1.79 5.91
N GLN A 303 3.85 2.91 6.62
CA GLN A 303 4.51 2.99 7.92
C GLN A 303 3.56 2.60 9.05
N ASP A 304 2.32 3.11 8.98
CA ASP A 304 1.20 2.72 9.83
C ASP A 304 -0.12 2.81 9.05
N SER A 305 -1.26 2.63 9.72
CA SER A 305 -2.57 2.64 9.05
C SER A 305 -3.04 3.98 8.48
N THR A 306 -2.36 5.06 8.81
CA THR A 306 -2.67 6.45 8.45
C THR A 306 -1.51 7.18 7.77
N HIS A 307 -0.28 6.68 7.92
CA HIS A 307 0.92 7.26 7.34
C HIS A 307 1.50 6.35 6.25
N VAL A 308 1.45 6.87 5.03
CA VAL A 308 2.08 6.27 3.85
C VAL A 308 3.05 7.30 3.30
N SER A 309 4.32 6.92 3.19
CA SER A 309 5.33 7.74 2.52
C SER A 309 5.45 7.33 1.05
N CYS A 310 5.77 8.28 0.17
CA CYS A 310 5.84 8.07 -1.26
C CYS A 310 7.13 8.64 -1.82
N LYS A 311 7.72 7.97 -2.82
CA LYS A 311 8.86 8.47 -3.59
C LYS A 311 8.61 8.27 -5.08
N LEU A 312 8.69 9.35 -5.84
CA LEU A 312 8.55 9.37 -7.29
C LEU A 312 9.92 9.24 -7.95
N TYR A 313 10.08 8.24 -8.80
CA TYR A 313 11.24 8.00 -9.63
C TYR A 313 10.86 8.19 -11.10
N LYS A 314 11.64 9.02 -11.80
CA LYS A 314 11.50 9.31 -13.23
C LYS A 314 12.90 9.47 -13.84
N GLY A 315 13.00 9.54 -15.17
CA GLY A 315 14.24 9.88 -15.84
C GLY A 315 14.74 11.28 -15.45
N LEU A 316 16.07 11.46 -15.50
CA LEU A 316 16.70 12.74 -15.15
C LEU A 316 16.19 13.90 -15.99
N SER A 317 16.01 13.66 -17.28
CA SER A 317 15.54 14.66 -18.26
C SER A 317 14.02 14.77 -18.36
N ASP A 318 13.27 13.93 -17.65
CA ASP A 318 11.81 13.97 -17.73
C ASP A 318 11.24 15.24 -17.09
N ALA A 319 10.14 15.74 -17.64
CA ALA A 319 9.43 16.86 -17.07
C ALA A 319 8.93 16.55 -15.64
N LEU A 320 8.69 17.60 -14.86
CA LEU A 320 8.10 17.44 -13.53
C LEU A 320 6.65 16.97 -13.66
N ILE A 321 6.29 15.91 -12.92
CA ILE A 321 4.92 15.40 -12.84
C ILE A 321 4.21 15.94 -11.59
N CYS A 322 4.80 15.70 -10.43
CA CYS A 322 4.36 16.18 -9.12
C CYS A 322 5.46 15.92 -8.09
N THR A 323 5.22 16.26 -6.82
CA THR A 323 6.16 16.04 -5.71
C THR A 323 5.76 14.82 -4.88
N ASP A 324 6.75 14.23 -4.18
CA ASP A 324 6.53 13.13 -3.22
C ASP A 324 5.46 13.48 -2.18
N ASP A 325 5.52 14.69 -1.62
CA ASP A 325 4.55 15.20 -0.64
C ASP A 325 3.13 15.30 -1.18
N PHE A 326 2.98 15.67 -2.46
CA PHE A 326 1.66 15.70 -3.10
C PHE A 326 1.08 14.29 -3.16
N ILE A 327 1.87 13.31 -3.58
CA ILE A 327 1.44 11.90 -3.68
C ILE A 327 1.08 11.38 -2.28
N ALA A 328 1.94 11.59 -1.29
CA ALA A 328 1.71 11.18 0.09
C ALA A 328 0.39 11.74 0.65
N LYS A 329 0.13 13.04 0.45
CA LYS A 329 -1.13 13.69 0.88
C LYS A 329 -2.35 13.09 0.18
N VAL A 330 -2.27 12.80 -1.11
CA VAL A 330 -3.38 12.20 -1.86
C VAL A 330 -3.66 10.78 -1.36
N VAL A 331 -2.64 9.93 -1.27
CA VAL A 331 -2.83 8.53 -0.87
C VAL A 331 -3.32 8.40 0.57
N GLN A 332 -2.85 9.24 1.49
CA GLN A 332 -3.33 9.24 2.88
C GLN A 332 -4.80 9.66 2.99
N ARG A 333 -5.27 10.51 2.06
CA ARG A 333 -6.66 10.98 2.04
C ARG A 333 -7.63 9.98 1.40
N CYS A 334 -7.18 9.22 0.41
CA CYS A 334 -8.07 8.32 -0.34
C CYS A 334 -7.86 6.82 -0.04
N MET A 335 -6.68 6.44 0.44
CA MET A 335 -6.20 5.06 0.56
C MET A 335 -6.53 4.21 -0.68
N SER A 336 -6.34 4.80 -1.87
CA SER A 336 -6.70 4.19 -3.14
C SER A 336 -5.63 4.47 -4.19
N ILE A 337 -5.04 3.40 -4.73
CA ILE A 337 -4.07 3.49 -5.82
C ILE A 337 -4.72 4.13 -7.06
N PRO A 338 -5.93 3.71 -7.52
CA PRO A 338 -6.54 4.34 -8.68
C PRO A 338 -6.83 5.83 -8.56
N VAL A 339 -7.32 6.27 -7.40
CA VAL A 339 -7.56 7.70 -7.16
C VAL A 339 -6.24 8.47 -7.13
N THR A 340 -5.20 7.90 -6.53
CA THR A 340 -3.86 8.49 -6.49
C THR A 340 -3.26 8.65 -7.89
N MET A 341 -3.28 7.59 -8.70
CA MET A 341 -2.74 7.64 -10.06
C MET A 341 -3.47 8.65 -10.95
N ARG A 342 -4.79 8.75 -10.80
CA ARG A 342 -5.58 9.79 -11.48
C ARG A 342 -5.16 11.20 -11.07
N ALA A 343 -4.93 11.43 -9.78
CA ALA A 343 -4.49 12.73 -9.26
C ALA A 343 -3.09 13.11 -9.76
N ILE A 344 -2.16 12.15 -9.80
CA ILE A 344 -0.81 12.32 -10.37
C ILE A 344 -0.92 12.77 -11.83
N ARG A 345 -1.71 12.05 -12.65
CA ARG A 345 -1.86 12.39 -14.06
C ARG A 345 -2.48 13.77 -14.28
N ARG A 346 -3.54 14.11 -13.54
CA ARG A 346 -4.14 15.46 -13.59
C ARG A 346 -3.15 16.54 -13.20
N LYS A 347 -2.33 16.30 -12.18
CA LYS A 347 -1.32 17.26 -11.75
C LYS A 347 -0.26 17.49 -12.83
N ALA A 348 0.17 16.41 -13.51
CA ALA A 348 1.06 16.50 -14.66
C ALA A 348 0.47 17.37 -15.78
N GLU A 349 -0.79 17.09 -16.17
CA GLU A 349 -1.50 17.82 -17.22
C GLU A 349 -1.62 19.32 -16.89
N THR A 350 -1.90 19.68 -15.63
CA THR A 350 -1.94 21.08 -15.19
C THR A 350 -0.57 21.76 -15.29
N ILE A 351 0.50 21.11 -14.81
CA ILE A 351 1.85 21.68 -14.88
C ILE A 351 2.27 21.93 -16.34
N GLN A 352 1.91 21.04 -17.26
CA GLN A 352 2.17 21.23 -18.68
C GLN A 352 1.40 22.41 -19.27
N ALA A 353 0.10 22.51 -18.96
CA ALA A 353 -0.74 23.60 -19.44
C ALA A 353 -0.26 24.97 -18.94
N ASP A 354 0.27 25.03 -17.73
CA ASP A 354 0.81 26.25 -17.11
C ASP A 354 2.24 26.58 -17.58
N THR A 355 2.91 25.68 -18.32
CA THR A 355 4.27 25.86 -18.82
C THR A 355 4.36 25.85 -20.36
N PRO A 356 3.57 26.67 -21.10
CA PRO A 356 3.57 26.66 -22.57
C PRO A 356 4.90 27.17 -23.16
N ALA A 357 5.73 27.88 -22.38
CA ALA A 357 7.00 28.40 -22.85
C ALA A 357 8.06 27.30 -23.06
N LEU A 358 8.04 26.20 -22.31
CA LEU A 358 9.08 25.16 -22.43
C LEU A 358 8.85 24.21 -23.61
N SER A 359 7.61 23.96 -24.02
CA SER A 359 7.31 23.19 -25.24
C SER A 359 7.76 23.95 -26.50
N LEU A 360 7.48 25.26 -26.55
CA LEU A 360 7.97 26.15 -27.60
C LEU A 360 9.51 26.24 -27.63
N ILE A 361 10.16 26.28 -26.46
CA ILE A 361 11.63 26.28 -26.38
C ILE A 361 12.21 24.92 -26.79
N ALA A 362 11.60 23.79 -26.39
CA ALA A 362 12.05 22.45 -26.77
C ALA A 362 11.93 22.21 -28.28
N GLU A 363 10.80 22.59 -28.90
CA GLU A 363 10.64 22.58 -30.36
C GLU A 363 11.70 23.45 -31.04
N THR A 364 11.91 24.67 -30.53
CA THR A 364 12.89 25.60 -31.11
C THR A 364 14.32 25.05 -30.99
N VAL A 365 14.67 24.41 -29.87
CA VAL A 365 16.00 23.82 -29.64
C VAL A 365 16.21 22.58 -30.51
N GLU A 366 15.21 21.71 -30.67
CA GLU A 366 15.29 20.57 -31.59
C GLU A 366 15.45 21.03 -33.06
N ASP A 367 14.71 22.06 -33.47
CA ASP A 367 14.82 22.63 -34.82
C ASP A 367 16.18 23.32 -35.06
N MET A 368 16.72 23.98 -34.03
CA MET A 368 18.06 24.57 -34.09
C MET A 368 19.16 23.50 -34.13
N VAL A 369 19.01 22.38 -33.42
CA VAL A 369 19.97 21.26 -33.49
C VAL A 369 19.92 20.58 -34.87
N LYS A 370 18.73 20.41 -35.45
CA LYS A 370 18.58 19.88 -36.83
C LYS A 370 19.16 20.82 -37.89
N LYS A 371 19.08 22.14 -37.72
CA LYS A 371 19.64 23.14 -38.65
C LYS A 371 21.14 23.38 -38.51
N ASN A 372 21.75 23.05 -37.38
CA ASN A 372 23.18 23.28 -37.12
C ASN A 372 24.08 22.03 -37.30
N LEU A 373 23.53 20.90 -37.75
CA LEU A 373 24.34 19.76 -38.20
C LEU A 373 24.95 20.07 -39.58
N PRO A 374 26.28 20.01 -39.76
CA PRO A 374 26.88 20.18 -41.08
C PRO A 374 26.42 19.05 -42.01
N PRO A 375 26.25 19.31 -43.33
CA PRO A 375 25.83 18.28 -44.26
C PRO A 375 26.87 17.16 -44.29
N ALA A 376 26.43 15.92 -44.14
CA ALA A 376 27.26 14.74 -44.31
C ALA A 376 27.72 14.63 -45.77
N SER A 377 28.90 15.16 -46.07
CA SER A 377 29.58 14.90 -47.34
C SER A 377 30.16 13.49 -47.32
N SER A 378 29.55 12.60 -48.10
CA SER A 378 30.17 11.31 -48.44
C SER A 378 31.36 11.55 -49.38
N PRO A 379 32.51 10.86 -49.24
CA PRO A 379 33.62 11.00 -50.18
C PRO A 379 33.26 10.42 -51.55
N GLY A 380 33.34 11.25 -52.59
CA GLY A 380 33.12 10.86 -53.98
C GLY A 380 34.23 9.98 -54.54
N TYR A 381 33.84 8.96 -55.31
CA TYR A 381 34.71 8.11 -56.11
C TYR A 381 35.46 8.93 -57.18
N GLY A 382 36.80 8.94 -57.11
CA GLY A 382 37.67 9.40 -58.19
C GLY A 382 38.07 8.24 -59.10
N MET A 383 37.67 8.31 -60.37
CA MET A 383 38.14 7.42 -61.43
C MET A 383 39.50 7.88 -61.94
N THR A 384 40.55 7.06 -61.80
CA THR A 384 41.71 7.08 -62.73
C THR A 384 42.26 5.68 -62.95
N THR A 385 42.63 5.43 -64.19
CA THR A 385 43.05 4.20 -64.85
C THR A 385 44.56 3.95 -64.71
N GLY A 386 45.00 2.69 -64.59
CA GLY A 386 46.42 2.34 -64.77
C GLY A 386 46.87 0.96 -64.27
N ASN A 387 46.83 -0.03 -65.17
CA ASN A 387 47.71 -1.20 -65.38
C ASN A 387 48.23 -2.11 -64.22
N ASN A 388 47.94 -3.40 -64.39
CA ASN A 388 48.49 -4.62 -63.76
C ASN A 388 49.90 -4.99 -64.33
N PRO A 389 50.65 -6.07 -63.90
CA PRO A 389 50.26 -7.21 -63.04
C PRO A 389 51.31 -7.72 -61.99
N MET A 390 50.85 -8.60 -61.08
CA MET A 390 51.36 -9.98 -60.81
C MET A 390 51.62 -10.37 -59.32
N SER A 391 50.85 -11.41 -58.90
CA SER A 391 51.07 -12.50 -57.92
C SER A 391 51.26 -12.28 -56.40
N GLY A 392 50.41 -12.98 -55.62
CA GLY A 392 50.79 -13.57 -54.32
C GLY A 392 49.73 -13.57 -53.21
N THR A 393 48.93 -14.64 -53.13
CA THR A 393 48.28 -15.31 -51.95
C THR A 393 48.88 -14.95 -50.56
N THR A 394 48.22 -14.82 -49.39
CA THR A 394 47.00 -15.40 -48.75
C THR A 394 46.48 -14.51 -47.58
N THR A 395 45.19 -14.67 -47.25
CA THR A 395 44.33 -14.22 -46.12
C THR A 395 44.90 -14.39 -44.67
N PRO A 396 44.30 -13.84 -43.56
CA PRO A 396 42.84 -13.82 -43.27
C PRO A 396 42.18 -12.68 -42.43
N THR A 397 40.88 -12.49 -42.71
CA THR A 397 39.70 -12.23 -41.84
C THR A 397 39.70 -11.16 -40.73
N ASN A 398 38.77 -10.19 -40.84
CA ASN A 398 37.53 -10.16 -40.04
C ASN A 398 36.63 -8.99 -40.44
N THR A 399 35.46 -9.30 -41.01
CA THR A 399 34.40 -8.34 -41.33
C THR A 399 33.08 -8.90 -40.83
N PHE A 400 32.44 -8.20 -39.89
CA PHE A 400 31.07 -8.43 -39.48
C PHE A 400 30.12 -7.78 -40.51
N PRO A 401 29.10 -8.49 -41.04
CA PRO A 401 27.98 -7.87 -41.72
C PRO A 401 26.81 -7.65 -40.75
N GLY A 402 26.15 -6.50 -40.90
CA GLY A 402 24.90 -6.17 -40.23
C GLY A 402 23.71 -7.01 -40.72
N GLY A 403 22.72 -7.16 -39.83
CA GLY A 403 21.42 -7.79 -40.05
C GLY A 403 20.46 -7.47 -38.89
N PRO A 404 19.12 -7.61 -39.09
CA PRO A 404 18.12 -6.69 -38.56
C PRO A 404 17.56 -7.03 -37.15
N ILE A 405 16.99 -6.01 -36.52
CA ILE A 405 16.29 -6.03 -35.23
C ILE A 405 15.01 -6.88 -35.32
N THR A 406 14.92 -7.93 -34.50
CA THR A 406 13.65 -8.61 -34.17
C THR A 406 13.63 -9.03 -32.69
N THR A 407 12.63 -8.51 -31.96
CA THR A 407 11.89 -9.11 -30.84
C THR A 407 12.66 -9.89 -29.75
N LEU A 408 12.87 -9.26 -28.60
CA LEU A 408 13.30 -9.91 -27.34
C LEU A 408 12.08 -10.25 -26.46
N PHE A 409 11.52 -11.44 -26.67
CA PHE A 409 10.81 -12.21 -25.64
C PHE A 409 11.36 -13.66 -25.71
N ASN A 410 11.60 -14.24 -24.53
CA ASN A 410 12.10 -15.61 -24.23
C ASN A 410 13.61 -15.90 -24.30
N MET A 411 14.19 -16.18 -23.13
CA MET A 411 14.84 -17.47 -22.73
C MET A 411 15.46 -17.25 -21.33
N SER A 412 15.01 -17.88 -20.23
CA SER A 412 15.23 -19.27 -19.77
C SER A 412 16.70 -19.73 -19.77
N MET A 413 17.27 -20.00 -18.58
CA MET A 413 18.19 -21.12 -18.22
C MET A 413 18.93 -20.77 -16.91
N SER A 414 18.77 -21.57 -15.85
CA SER A 414 19.59 -22.74 -15.47
C SER A 414 20.95 -22.42 -14.84
N ILE A 415 21.09 -22.94 -13.62
CA ILE A 415 22.18 -22.85 -12.64
C ILE A 415 23.42 -23.64 -13.08
N LYS A 416 24.62 -23.14 -12.74
CA LYS A 416 25.76 -24.02 -12.35
C LYS A 416 26.77 -23.31 -11.43
N ASP A 417 27.02 -23.93 -10.28
CA ASP A 417 27.98 -23.58 -9.23
C ASP A 417 29.46 -23.60 -9.65
N ARG A 418 30.30 -22.75 -9.01
CA ARG A 418 31.39 -23.18 -8.10
C ARG A 418 32.29 -22.05 -7.53
N HIS A 419 32.40 -22.08 -6.20
CA HIS A 419 33.56 -21.92 -5.28
C HIS A 419 34.16 -20.56 -4.87
N GLU A 420 34.55 -20.59 -3.57
CA GLU A 420 34.79 -19.56 -2.56
C GLU A 420 36.08 -18.71 -2.66
N SER A 421 36.03 -17.51 -2.07
CA SER A 421 37.13 -16.96 -1.24
C SER A 421 36.62 -15.89 -0.25
N VAL A 422 37.12 -15.97 0.98
CA VAL A 422 36.77 -15.20 2.20
C VAL A 422 37.37 -13.78 2.19
N GLY A 423 36.63 -12.79 2.74
CA GLY A 423 37.18 -11.48 3.12
C GLY A 423 36.13 -10.46 3.60
N HIS A 424 36.27 -9.98 4.84
CA HIS A 424 35.41 -9.00 5.52
C HIS A 424 35.33 -7.63 4.84
N GLY A 425 34.16 -6.96 4.96
CA GLY A 425 34.00 -5.52 4.75
C GLY A 425 32.52 -5.12 4.70
N GLU A 426 32.09 -4.29 5.64
CA GLU A 426 30.72 -3.76 5.76
C GLU A 426 30.35 -2.83 4.58
N ASP A 427 29.03 -2.65 4.43
CA ASP A 427 28.33 -1.47 3.91
C ASP A 427 27.74 -1.40 2.48
N PHE A 428 26.43 -1.06 2.50
CA PHE A 428 25.58 -0.42 1.49
C PHE A 428 25.69 -0.87 0.02
N SER A 429 24.83 -1.83 -0.38
CA SER A 429 24.13 -1.84 -1.69
C SER A 429 23.46 -3.18 -1.99
N LYS A 430 22.17 -3.35 -1.65
CA LYS A 430 21.32 -4.39 -2.28
C LYS A 430 19.88 -3.92 -2.46
N VAL A 431 19.71 -2.83 -3.21
CA VAL A 431 18.48 -2.52 -3.95
C VAL A 431 18.71 -2.95 -5.41
N SER A 432 18.79 -4.24 -5.64
CA SER A 432 19.00 -4.80 -6.98
C SER A 432 18.24 -6.11 -7.08
N GLN A 433 17.03 -6.04 -7.63
CA GLN A 433 16.31 -7.21 -8.17
C GLN A 433 14.98 -6.85 -8.85
N ASN A 434 14.63 -5.56 -8.97
CA ASN A 434 13.62 -5.13 -9.93
C ASN A 434 14.36 -4.43 -11.10
N PRO A 435 14.43 -5.04 -12.30
CA PRO A 435 15.23 -4.51 -13.42
C PRO A 435 14.77 -3.11 -13.88
N ILE A 436 13.50 -2.76 -13.67
CA ILE A 436 12.95 -1.42 -13.94
C ILE A 436 13.48 -0.41 -12.91
N LEU A 437 13.39 -0.72 -11.63
CA LEU A 437 13.93 0.12 -10.55
C LEU A 437 15.46 0.23 -10.64
N THR A 438 16.16 -0.84 -11.02
CA THR A 438 17.61 -0.82 -11.23
C THR A 438 17.98 0.10 -12.38
N SER A 439 17.25 0.07 -13.50
CA SER A 439 17.47 0.98 -14.62
C SER A 439 17.20 2.45 -14.25
N LEU A 440 16.11 2.72 -13.52
CA LEU A 440 15.79 4.08 -13.04
C LEU A 440 16.82 4.60 -12.02
N LEU A 441 17.26 3.75 -11.09
CA LEU A 441 18.26 4.11 -10.07
C LEU A 441 19.67 4.30 -10.67
N GLN A 442 20.06 3.50 -11.67
CA GLN A 442 21.33 3.65 -12.40
C GLN A 442 21.40 4.99 -13.15
N ILE A 443 20.29 5.47 -13.70
CA ILE A 443 20.22 6.77 -14.37
C ILE A 443 20.45 7.91 -13.35
N THR A 444 19.96 7.80 -12.12
CA THR A 444 20.12 8.83 -11.08
C THR A 444 21.45 8.84 -10.33
N GLY A 445 22.31 7.83 -10.54
CA GLY A 445 23.45 7.52 -9.66
C GLY A 445 24.75 8.28 -9.88
N ASN A 446 24.84 9.21 -10.83
CA ASN A 446 26.09 9.89 -11.16
C ASN A 446 26.06 11.40 -10.87
N GLY A 447 26.15 11.78 -9.59
CA GLY A 447 26.22 13.18 -9.15
C GLY A 447 26.70 13.30 -7.70
N GLY A 448 27.84 13.96 -7.51
CA GLY A 448 28.66 13.91 -6.30
C GLY A 448 28.10 14.59 -5.05
N ARG A 449 28.75 14.24 -3.93
CA ARG A 449 28.64 14.81 -2.58
C ARG A 449 28.69 16.34 -2.59
N GLY A 450 27.70 16.99 -1.96
CA GLY A 450 27.71 18.40 -1.64
C GLY A 450 26.92 18.67 -0.36
N VAL A 451 27.64 19.08 0.69
CA VAL A 451 27.14 19.51 2.00
C VAL A 451 26.50 20.89 1.86
N TYR A 452 25.27 21.11 2.34
CA TYR A 452 24.87 22.43 2.87
C TYR A 452 23.86 22.33 4.03
N HIS A 453 24.04 23.29 4.93
CA HIS A 453 23.52 23.44 6.27
C HIS A 453 22.24 24.31 6.25
N TRP A 454 21.36 24.06 7.22
CA TRP A 454 20.17 24.78 7.71
C TRP A 454 19.87 26.21 7.23
N LEU A 455 18.58 26.49 6.98
CA LEU A 455 17.88 27.64 7.56
C LEU A 455 16.37 27.37 7.68
N GLU A 456 15.90 27.62 8.89
CA GLU A 456 14.55 27.47 9.44
C GLU A 456 13.80 28.80 9.29
N SER A 457 12.57 28.81 8.76
CA SER A 457 11.57 29.88 8.99
C SER A 457 10.14 29.46 8.59
N ASP A 458 9.32 29.27 9.62
CA ASP A 458 7.88 29.46 9.85
C ASP A 458 6.77 29.42 8.76
N PRO A 459 5.53 29.04 9.17
CA PRO A 459 4.44 28.63 8.28
C PRO A 459 3.35 29.72 8.16
N SER A 460 2.98 30.10 6.94
CA SER A 460 1.68 30.75 6.69
C SER A 460 1.24 30.63 5.23
N SER A 461 0.16 29.89 5.01
CA SER A 461 -0.92 30.11 4.01
C SER A 461 -1.60 28.79 3.65
N SER A 462 -2.48 28.34 4.54
CA SER A 462 -3.59 27.46 4.17
C SER A 462 -4.69 28.32 3.54
N HIS A 463 -5.06 28.07 2.28
CA HIS A 463 -6.41 28.27 1.72
C HIS A 463 -6.33 28.16 0.19
N ALA A 464 -6.61 26.97 -0.37
CA ALA A 464 -7.18 26.77 -1.71
C ALA A 464 -7.14 25.28 -2.10
N ALA A 465 -8.14 24.50 -1.67
CA ALA A 465 -8.50 23.22 -2.31
C ALA A 465 -9.86 22.70 -1.80
N THR A 466 -10.93 23.45 -2.05
CA THR A 466 -12.31 23.00 -1.72
C THR A 466 -13.30 23.14 -2.88
N CYS A 467 -12.88 23.50 -4.09
CA CYS A 467 -13.80 23.64 -5.22
C CYS A 467 -13.48 22.63 -6.33
N LEU A 468 -13.90 21.37 -6.16
CA LEU A 468 -13.95 20.39 -7.26
C LEU A 468 -15.19 19.47 -7.22
N PHE A 469 -16.22 19.86 -6.48
CA PHE A 469 -17.53 19.21 -6.50
C PHE A 469 -18.62 20.27 -6.34
N ASP A 470 -18.95 21.00 -7.41
CA ASP A 470 -20.35 21.19 -7.76
C ASP A 470 -20.46 21.77 -9.16
N GLY A 471 -21.41 21.26 -9.93
CA GLY A 471 -21.61 21.63 -11.32
C GLY A 471 -23.08 21.49 -11.67
N ARG A 472 -23.85 22.55 -11.38
CA ARG A 472 -25.04 23.02 -12.12
C ARG A 472 -25.66 24.21 -11.38
N GLN A 473 -25.48 25.42 -11.91
CA GLN A 473 -26.40 26.52 -11.67
C GLN A 473 -27.35 26.61 -12.87
N HIS A 474 -28.65 26.41 -12.63
CA HIS A 474 -29.70 26.94 -13.49
C HIS A 474 -30.20 28.24 -12.87
N GLN A 475 -30.41 29.22 -13.73
CA GLN A 475 -30.62 30.62 -13.45
C GLN A 475 -32.03 30.98 -13.91
N GLU A 476 -32.89 31.50 -13.04
CA GLU A 476 -34.12 32.23 -13.38
C GLU A 476 -34.42 33.31 -12.32
N PRO A 477 -35.16 34.38 -12.68
CA PRO A 477 -34.90 35.75 -12.21
C PRO A 477 -35.92 36.23 -11.14
N PRO A 478 -35.75 37.45 -10.60
CA PRO A 478 -36.47 37.89 -9.40
C PRO A 478 -37.77 38.60 -9.75
N ASP A 479 -38.80 38.40 -8.93
CA ASP A 479 -39.92 39.32 -8.85
C ASP A 479 -40.15 39.77 -7.40
N ALA A 480 -40.29 41.08 -7.27
CA ALA A 480 -40.55 41.82 -6.05
C ALA A 480 -42.06 41.87 -5.77
N HIS A 481 -42.47 41.74 -4.51
CA HIS A 481 -43.23 42.74 -3.75
C HIS A 481 -43.79 42.15 -2.43
N GLU A 482 -43.52 42.88 -1.34
CA GLU A 482 -44.14 42.88 0.00
C GLU A 482 -45.68 43.03 0.01
N PRO A 483 -46.37 43.16 1.17
CA PRO A 483 -46.26 42.44 2.45
C PRO A 483 -47.65 42.02 3.00
N SER A 484 -47.70 41.17 4.02
CA SER A 484 -48.63 41.15 5.20
C SER A 484 -48.44 39.86 5.97
#